data_AF-A0A0G1N9R5-F1
#
_entry.id   AF-A0A0G1N9R5-F1
#
_cell.length_a   1.000
_cell.length_b   1.000
_cell.length_c   1.000
_cell.angle_alpha   90.00
_cell.angle_beta   90.00
_cell.angle_gamma   90.00
#
_symmetry.space_group_name_H-M   'P 1'
#
loop_
_entity.id
_entity.type
_entity.pdbx_description
1 polymer ?
#
loop_
_entity_poly.entity_id
_entity_poly.type
_entity_poly.pdbx_seq_one_letter_code
_entity_poly.pdbx_strand_id
1 'polypeptide(L)'
;MTNPEGYGKYGIESSGQEFAGKLRQRMYLGQERNYPYVQIKHEDILKLPRLATGVSEFPRRERFEEDLRFNPITGAIYTTRWTKLETFNDPETGKWSIKNPEDYTFIFIGDSLPDPEDLPRSGSAIGLVAGEVWEGLEPAIRQQHHILERYQPASLTVEPQALRRIFYWIDQTSQKFREGPTTKDQLEQMSQEAAGLITQAGLTSATDETKRKLATMLAKATKLDSLKRINPMVSRIRLRSAFLAATRRIVTAELVRRKFSANLEVLVAEREFTRYNLKRTHDELSAILHELRQPPQDSSQVSGPDRQVLASKIREIAQYYLSFPRVAPYLIPSRLAAIFLVGCKESKKELNRQVLGEGIAEEVFSLMPATSLLEKGDIKEAGRRISWASSILEEASRENDAIFVPTDIGGC
;
A
#
# COMPACT_ATOMS: atom_id res chain seq x y z
N MET A 1 -20.41 -14.47 59.96
CA MET A 1 -19.51 -13.57 59.20
C MET A 1 -18.86 -14.39 58.10
N THR A 2 -19.38 -14.29 56.88
CA THR A 2 -18.88 -15.02 55.70
C THR A 2 -17.91 -14.13 54.92
N ASN A 3 -16.72 -14.67 54.66
CA ASN A 3 -15.58 -13.98 54.04
C ASN A 3 -15.94 -13.42 52.64
N PRO A 4 -15.78 -12.11 52.37
CA PRO A 4 -16.20 -11.48 51.11
C PRO A 4 -15.19 -11.62 49.95
N GLU A 5 -14.04 -12.28 50.14
CA GLU A 5 -12.94 -12.27 49.15
C GLU A 5 -13.02 -13.36 48.05
N GLY A 6 -14.00 -14.26 48.11
CA GLY A 6 -14.11 -15.39 47.18
C GLY A 6 -14.79 -15.10 45.83
N TYR A 7 -15.55 -14.02 45.69
CA TYR A 7 -16.43 -13.80 44.53
C TYR A 7 -15.78 -13.06 43.35
N GLY A 8 -14.56 -12.55 43.50
CA GLY A 8 -13.88 -11.76 42.47
C GLY A 8 -13.15 -12.55 41.39
N LYS A 9 -12.70 -13.78 41.67
CA LYS A 9 -11.84 -14.56 40.76
C LYS A 9 -12.58 -15.32 39.65
N TYR A 10 -13.85 -15.66 39.86
CA TYR A 10 -14.67 -16.42 38.89
C TYR A 10 -15.95 -15.67 38.46
N GLY A 11 -15.98 -14.35 38.62
CA GLY A 11 -17.08 -13.53 38.13
C GLY A 11 -17.07 -13.43 36.60
N ILE A 12 -18.24 -13.25 35.99
CA ILE A 12 -18.40 -13.00 34.54
C ILE A 12 -17.52 -11.81 34.06
N GLU A 13 -17.08 -10.96 34.97
CA GLU A 13 -16.13 -9.87 34.73
C GLU A 13 -14.67 -10.32 34.70
N SER A 14 -14.21 -11.14 35.64
CA SER A 14 -12.84 -11.69 35.62
C SER A 14 -12.66 -12.64 34.44
N SER A 15 -13.63 -13.53 34.20
CA SER A 15 -13.63 -14.43 33.05
C SER A 15 -13.73 -13.68 31.71
N GLY A 16 -14.46 -12.56 31.69
CA GLY A 16 -14.56 -11.69 30.51
C GLY A 16 -13.29 -10.91 30.20
N GLN A 17 -12.60 -10.40 31.23
CA GLN A 17 -11.30 -9.74 31.09
C GLN A 17 -10.20 -10.73 30.73
N GLU A 18 -10.21 -11.94 31.30
CA GLU A 18 -9.30 -13.01 30.97
C GLU A 18 -9.51 -13.49 29.52
N PHE A 19 -10.77 -13.66 29.10
CA PHE A 19 -11.12 -13.95 27.71
C PHE A 19 -10.70 -12.81 26.77
N ALA A 20 -10.94 -11.55 27.12
CA ALA A 20 -10.50 -10.41 26.33
C ALA A 20 -8.96 -10.29 26.25
N GLY A 21 -8.25 -10.64 27.33
CA GLY A 21 -6.79 -10.70 27.36
C GLY A 21 -6.25 -11.82 26.47
N LYS A 22 -6.81 -13.02 26.58
CA LYS A 22 -6.50 -14.17 25.71
C LYS A 22 -6.84 -13.87 24.26
N LEU A 23 -7.98 -13.24 23.98
CA LEU A 23 -8.40 -12.83 22.64
C LEU A 23 -7.48 -11.73 22.09
N ARG A 24 -7.08 -10.75 22.90
CA ARG A 24 -6.11 -9.71 22.50
C ARG A 24 -4.77 -10.34 22.15
N GLN A 25 -4.28 -11.26 22.98
CA GLN A 25 -3.04 -12.00 22.73
C GLN A 25 -3.16 -12.85 21.46
N ARG A 26 -4.29 -13.54 21.25
CA ARG A 26 -4.57 -14.29 20.02
C ARG A 26 -4.71 -13.38 18.80
N MET A 27 -5.29 -12.19 18.91
CA MET A 27 -5.36 -11.22 17.83
C MET A 27 -3.97 -10.67 17.47
N TYR A 28 -3.13 -10.40 18.46
CA TYR A 28 -1.73 -10.04 18.25
C TYR A 28 -0.92 -11.18 17.60
N LEU A 29 -1.27 -12.43 17.89
CA LEU A 29 -0.67 -13.63 17.32
C LEU A 29 -1.38 -14.15 16.05
N GLY A 30 -2.46 -13.51 15.58
CA GLY A 30 -3.25 -13.94 14.42
C GLY A 30 -4.12 -15.21 14.61
N GLN A 31 -4.32 -15.68 15.84
CA GLN A 31 -4.77 -17.05 16.16
C GLN A 31 -6.28 -17.29 16.35
N GLU A 32 -7.19 -16.30 16.49
CA GLU A 32 -8.62 -16.61 16.72
C GLU A 32 -9.60 -16.22 15.60
N ARG A 33 -9.80 -17.22 14.73
CA ARG A 33 -11.00 -17.63 13.97
C ARG A 33 -11.66 -16.61 13.05
N ASN A 34 -11.44 -16.80 11.75
CA ASN A 34 -12.35 -17.57 10.86
C ASN A 34 -12.14 -17.24 9.37
N TYR A 35 -11.07 -16.51 9.06
CA TYR A 35 -10.57 -16.34 7.70
C TYR A 35 -9.21 -17.03 7.60
N PRO A 36 -9.14 -18.17 6.91
CA PRO A 36 -7.90 -18.68 6.38
C PRO A 36 -7.26 -17.55 5.54
N TYR A 37 -6.07 -17.08 5.94
CA TYR A 37 -5.31 -16.08 5.19
C TYR A 37 -4.46 -16.80 4.16
N VAL A 38 -4.82 -16.65 2.90
CA VAL A 38 -4.12 -17.31 1.81
C VAL A 38 -3.42 -16.31 0.91
N GLN A 39 -2.36 -16.79 0.29
CA GLN A 39 -1.62 -16.16 -0.80
C GLN A 39 -1.74 -17.07 -2.01
N ILE A 40 -1.90 -16.52 -3.20
CA ILE A 40 -1.91 -17.34 -4.42
C ILE A 40 -0.50 -17.95 -4.61
N LYS A 41 -0.39 -19.29 -4.67
CA LYS A 41 0.86 -20.05 -4.88
C LYS A 41 1.57 -19.66 -6.18
N HIS A 42 0.77 -19.32 -7.19
CA HIS A 42 1.21 -19.01 -8.55
C HIS A 42 1.05 -17.53 -8.90
N GLU A 43 1.30 -16.62 -7.96
CA GLU A 43 1.51 -15.23 -8.37
C GLU A 43 2.88 -15.12 -9.04
N ASP A 44 2.91 -15.07 -10.38
CA ASP A 44 4.11 -14.68 -11.16
C ASP A 44 4.71 -13.36 -10.64
N ILE A 45 3.88 -12.57 -9.96
CA ILE A 45 4.25 -11.35 -9.26
C ILE A 45 5.33 -11.59 -8.20
N LEU A 46 5.39 -12.75 -7.53
CA LEU A 46 6.47 -13.06 -6.60
C LEU A 46 7.83 -13.29 -7.29
N LYS A 47 7.83 -13.58 -8.58
CA LYS A 47 9.05 -13.65 -9.41
C LYS A 47 9.49 -12.27 -9.88
N LEU A 48 8.61 -11.26 -9.81
CA LEU A 48 8.94 -9.89 -10.21
C LEU A 48 9.94 -9.26 -9.22
N PRO A 49 10.82 -8.37 -9.73
CA PRO A 49 11.76 -7.66 -8.89
C PRO A 49 11.04 -6.79 -7.86
N ARG A 50 11.60 -6.78 -6.65
CA ARG A 50 11.19 -5.84 -5.60
C ARG A 50 11.56 -4.42 -5.98
N LEU A 51 10.74 -3.47 -5.56
CA LEU A 51 11.07 -2.06 -5.52
C LEU A 51 12.08 -1.85 -4.37
N ALA A 52 13.31 -2.33 -4.58
CA ALA A 52 14.39 -2.19 -3.61
C ALA A 52 14.92 -0.75 -3.68
N THR A 53 14.76 -0.01 -2.59
CA THR A 53 15.52 1.22 -2.35
C THR A 53 17.00 0.90 -2.57
N GLY A 54 17.65 1.58 -3.50
CA GLY A 54 19.10 1.50 -3.72
C GLY A 54 19.93 2.01 -2.55
N VAL A 55 19.38 2.00 -1.33
CA VAL A 55 19.95 2.51 -0.09
C VAL A 55 19.93 1.37 0.92
N SER A 56 21.10 0.78 1.17
CA SER A 56 21.31 -0.26 2.17
C SER A 56 21.14 0.22 3.62
N GLU A 57 20.77 1.48 3.83
CA GLU A 57 20.82 2.17 5.14
C GLU A 57 19.46 2.40 5.81
N PHE A 58 18.34 2.14 5.14
CA PHE A 58 17.06 2.10 5.86
C PHE A 58 16.92 0.74 6.56
N PRO A 59 16.63 0.71 7.89
CA PRO A 59 16.51 -0.54 8.61
C PRO A 59 15.36 -1.36 8.02
N ARG A 60 15.73 -2.41 7.28
CA ARG A 60 14.82 -3.40 6.69
C ARG A 60 13.96 -3.98 7.82
N ARG A 61 12.65 -3.76 7.80
CA ARG A 61 11.74 -4.54 8.63
C ARG A 61 11.39 -5.79 7.82
N GLU A 62 11.73 -6.96 8.33
CA GLU A 62 11.54 -8.27 7.68
C GLU A 62 10.06 -8.70 7.55
N ARG A 63 9.14 -7.79 7.22
CA ARG A 63 7.71 -8.11 7.13
C ARG A 63 7.21 -7.88 5.71
N PHE A 64 6.31 -8.77 5.29
CA PHE A 64 5.48 -8.70 4.08
C PHE A 64 4.72 -7.37 3.87
N GLU A 65 4.86 -6.41 4.79
CA GLU A 65 4.31 -5.06 4.76
C GLU A 65 5.00 -4.16 3.71
N GLU A 66 6.22 -4.50 3.25
CA GLU A 66 7.06 -3.68 2.34
C GLU A 66 7.26 -4.26 0.92
N ASP A 67 6.57 -5.36 0.56
CA ASP A 67 6.89 -6.14 -0.66
C ASP A 67 6.27 -5.54 -1.94
N LEU A 68 6.54 -4.25 -2.21
CA LEU A 68 6.20 -3.62 -3.48
C LEU A 68 7.09 -4.19 -4.59
N ARG A 69 6.46 -4.51 -5.72
CA ARG A 69 7.14 -5.11 -6.88
C ARG A 69 6.81 -4.34 -8.13
N PHE A 70 7.62 -4.48 -9.16
CA PHE A 70 7.37 -3.81 -10.42
C PHE A 70 7.56 -4.75 -11.61
N ASN A 71 6.80 -4.51 -12.67
CA ASN A 71 7.03 -5.14 -13.96
C ASN A 71 8.23 -4.44 -14.64
N PRO A 72 9.32 -5.16 -14.96
CA PRO A 72 10.49 -4.54 -15.59
C PRO A 72 10.27 -4.10 -17.04
N ILE A 73 9.18 -4.55 -17.68
CA ILE A 73 8.82 -4.21 -19.05
C ILE A 73 7.93 -2.96 -19.06
N THR A 74 6.82 -3.00 -18.34
CA THR A 74 5.82 -1.92 -18.36
C THR A 74 6.12 -0.81 -17.35
N GLY A 75 6.93 -1.10 -16.33
CA GLY A 75 7.15 -0.20 -15.20
C GLY A 75 5.94 -0.11 -14.24
N ALA A 76 4.92 -0.95 -14.43
CA ALA A 76 3.76 -1.03 -13.55
C ALA A 76 4.15 -1.48 -12.14
N ILE A 77 3.50 -0.92 -11.13
CA ILE A 77 3.77 -1.25 -9.72
C ILE A 77 2.68 -2.17 -9.20
N TYR A 78 3.07 -3.24 -8.53
CA TYR A 78 2.17 -4.15 -7.85
C TYR A 78 2.10 -3.78 -6.37
N THR A 79 0.90 -3.41 -5.94
CA THR A 79 0.58 -3.18 -4.54
C THR A 79 -0.24 -4.33 -4.02
N THR A 80 0.01 -4.81 -2.81
CA THR A 80 -0.76 -5.94 -2.25
C THR A 80 -1.98 -5.43 -1.48
N ARG A 81 -3.16 -6.00 -1.76
CA ARG A 81 -4.40 -5.71 -1.02
C ARG A 81 -5.00 -6.99 -0.45
N TRP A 82 -5.62 -6.87 0.71
CA TRP A 82 -6.41 -7.95 1.29
C TRP A 82 -7.80 -7.92 0.68
N THR A 83 -8.25 -9.05 0.11
CA THR A 83 -9.59 -9.21 -0.45
C THR A 83 -10.30 -10.40 0.17
N LYS A 84 -11.62 -10.35 0.27
CA LYS A 84 -12.41 -11.52 0.63
C LYS A 84 -12.45 -12.47 -0.57
N LEU A 85 -12.13 -13.74 -0.36
CA LEU A 85 -12.21 -14.77 -1.39
C LEU A 85 -13.59 -15.41 -1.40
N GLU A 86 -14.00 -15.86 -2.58
CA GLU A 86 -15.17 -16.71 -2.73
C GLU A 86 -14.88 -18.10 -2.18
N THR A 87 -15.72 -18.54 -1.27
CA THR A 87 -15.66 -19.87 -0.65
C THR A 87 -16.97 -20.58 -0.91
N PHE A 88 -16.91 -21.87 -1.21
CA PHE A 88 -18.08 -22.70 -1.46
C PHE A 88 -18.15 -23.84 -0.47
N ASN A 89 -19.35 -24.39 -0.29
CA ASN A 89 -19.55 -25.60 0.48
C ASN A 89 -19.54 -26.77 -0.50
N ASP A 90 -18.56 -27.63 -0.38
CA ASP A 90 -18.42 -28.82 -1.21
C ASP A 90 -19.56 -29.81 -0.86
N PRO A 91 -20.45 -30.11 -1.81
CA PRO A 91 -21.60 -30.98 -1.57
C PRO A 91 -21.21 -32.44 -1.25
N GLU A 92 -20.02 -32.90 -1.63
CA GLU A 92 -19.58 -34.28 -1.40
C GLU A 92 -18.98 -34.47 -0.01
N THR A 93 -18.19 -33.50 0.45
CA THR A 93 -17.48 -33.56 1.74
C THR A 93 -18.19 -32.80 2.87
N GLY A 94 -19.12 -31.90 2.53
CA GLY A 94 -19.79 -30.99 3.47
C GLY A 94 -18.85 -29.95 4.09
N LYS A 95 -17.64 -29.81 3.53
CA LYS A 95 -16.60 -28.88 3.99
C LYS A 95 -16.67 -27.57 3.20
N TRP A 96 -16.22 -26.50 3.84
CA TRP A 96 -16.04 -25.23 3.15
C TRP A 96 -14.64 -25.18 2.54
N SER A 97 -14.53 -24.79 1.28
CA SER A 97 -13.27 -24.68 0.55
C SER A 97 -13.21 -23.39 -0.27
N ILE A 98 -12.00 -22.95 -0.62
CA ILE A 98 -11.77 -21.86 -1.60
C ILE A 98 -11.86 -22.49 -2.99
N LYS A 99 -12.41 -21.77 -3.97
CA LYS A 99 -12.40 -22.20 -5.38
C LYS A 99 -10.96 -22.35 -5.87
N ASN A 100 -10.61 -23.52 -6.41
CA ASN A 100 -9.24 -23.91 -6.79
C ASN A 100 -8.24 -23.84 -5.60
N PRO A 101 -8.42 -24.64 -4.54
CA PRO A 101 -7.57 -24.58 -3.33
C PRO A 101 -6.08 -24.83 -3.62
N GLU A 102 -5.77 -25.59 -4.67
CA GLU A 102 -4.43 -25.84 -5.18
C GLU A 102 -3.67 -24.53 -5.50
N ASP A 103 -4.38 -23.48 -5.92
CA ASP A 103 -3.81 -22.19 -6.29
C ASP A 103 -3.37 -21.34 -5.08
N TYR A 104 -3.58 -21.80 -3.83
CA TYR A 104 -3.40 -21.00 -2.62
C TYR A 104 -2.49 -21.66 -1.55
N THR A 105 -1.60 -20.86 -0.96
CA THR A 105 -0.75 -21.16 0.21
C THR A 105 -1.19 -20.35 1.42
N PHE A 106 -1.21 -20.94 2.61
CA PHE A 106 -1.49 -20.18 3.83
C PHE A 106 -0.33 -19.27 4.24
N ILE A 107 -0.67 -18.04 4.60
CA ILE A 107 0.25 -17.11 5.26
C ILE A 107 0.09 -17.33 6.78
N PHE A 108 0.94 -18.16 7.39
CA PHE A 108 0.91 -18.38 8.84
C PHE A 108 2.30 -18.43 9.48
N ILE A 109 2.43 -17.82 10.66
CA ILE A 109 3.59 -17.87 11.56
C ILE A 109 3.22 -18.81 12.72
N GLY A 110 3.29 -20.13 12.52
CA GLY A 110 2.99 -21.13 13.56
C GLY A 110 2.93 -22.58 13.05
N ASP A 111 3.07 -23.55 13.97
CA ASP A 111 3.46 -24.95 13.68
C ASP A 111 2.36 -25.89 13.13
N SER A 112 1.13 -25.44 12.90
CA SER A 112 0.07 -26.31 12.33
C SER A 112 -0.83 -25.58 11.34
N LEU A 113 -0.84 -26.08 10.10
CA LEU A 113 -1.64 -25.58 8.98
C LEU A 113 -3.06 -26.17 9.07
N PRO A 114 -4.13 -25.37 8.99
CA PRO A 114 -5.41 -25.87 8.47
C PRO A 114 -5.23 -26.23 6.99
N ASP A 115 -5.88 -27.29 6.52
CA ASP A 115 -5.87 -27.72 5.12
C ASP A 115 -6.73 -26.76 4.27
N PRO A 116 -6.29 -26.28 3.07
CA PRO A 116 -7.11 -25.42 2.22
C PRO A 116 -8.45 -26.04 1.82
N GLU A 117 -8.54 -27.38 1.86
CA GLU A 117 -9.75 -28.16 1.62
C GLU A 117 -10.66 -28.28 2.85
N ASP A 118 -10.24 -27.80 4.02
CA ASP A 118 -10.97 -27.91 5.28
C ASP A 118 -10.98 -26.58 6.05
N LEU A 119 -11.70 -25.60 5.50
CA LEU A 119 -11.86 -24.32 6.16
C LEU A 119 -12.83 -24.43 7.34
N PRO A 120 -12.62 -23.64 8.42
CA PRO A 120 -13.58 -23.57 9.51
C PRO A 120 -14.98 -23.18 9.00
N ARG A 121 -16.02 -23.72 9.66
CA ARG A 121 -17.46 -23.60 9.31
C ARG A 121 -17.99 -22.17 9.06
N SER A 122 -17.21 -21.14 9.33
CA SER A 122 -17.49 -19.76 8.91
C SER A 122 -17.50 -19.55 7.41
N GLY A 123 -16.90 -20.47 6.63
CA GLY A 123 -16.96 -20.45 5.16
C GLY A 123 -16.53 -19.11 4.58
N SER A 124 -15.38 -18.59 5.00
CA SER A 124 -14.88 -17.33 4.45
C SER A 124 -13.37 -17.27 4.57
N ALA A 125 -12.68 -16.83 3.51
CA ALA A 125 -11.23 -16.68 3.45
C ALA A 125 -10.83 -15.27 3.00
N ILE A 126 -9.64 -14.83 3.41
CA ILE A 126 -9.09 -13.54 2.98
C ILE A 126 -7.80 -13.83 2.21
N GLY A 127 -7.78 -13.41 0.95
CA GLY A 127 -6.64 -13.53 0.07
C GLY A 127 -5.80 -12.25 0.08
N LEU A 128 -4.49 -12.39 0.16
CA LEU A 128 -3.59 -11.33 -0.29
C LEU A 128 -3.52 -11.43 -1.82
N VAL A 129 -3.97 -10.38 -2.51
CA VAL A 129 -3.94 -10.30 -3.98
C VAL A 129 -3.12 -9.08 -4.38
N ALA A 130 -2.21 -9.27 -5.32
CA ALA A 130 -1.50 -8.16 -5.92
C ALA A 130 -2.39 -7.41 -6.92
N GLY A 131 -2.53 -6.10 -6.73
CA GLY A 131 -3.17 -5.17 -7.65
C GLY A 131 -2.13 -4.46 -8.50
N GLU A 132 -2.23 -4.60 -9.82
CA GLU A 132 -1.39 -3.90 -10.78
C GLU A 132 -1.81 -2.44 -10.95
N VAL A 133 -0.83 -1.54 -10.87
CA VAL A 133 -1.00 -0.11 -11.13
C VAL A 133 -0.20 0.25 -12.37
N TRP A 134 -0.89 0.22 -13.52
CA TRP A 134 -0.32 0.33 -14.87
C TRP A 134 0.47 1.61 -15.14
N GLU A 135 -0.08 2.75 -14.71
CA GLU A 135 0.56 4.07 -14.85
C GLU A 135 1.70 4.31 -13.82
N GLY A 136 2.05 3.29 -13.04
CA GLY A 136 3.24 3.28 -12.18
C GLY A 136 3.10 4.12 -10.91
N LEU A 137 4.06 5.02 -10.71
CA LEU A 137 4.38 5.59 -9.40
C LEU A 137 3.33 6.55 -8.85
N GLU A 138 2.91 7.56 -9.62
CA GLU A 138 2.00 8.60 -9.13
C GLU A 138 0.61 8.05 -8.78
N PRO A 139 -0.03 7.19 -9.59
CA PRO A 139 -1.30 6.58 -9.22
C PRO A 139 -1.17 5.62 -8.05
N ALA A 140 -0.04 4.91 -7.91
CA ALA A 140 0.21 4.05 -6.75
C ALA A 140 0.27 4.88 -5.46
N ILE A 141 0.97 6.04 -5.49
CA ILE A 141 1.01 7.02 -4.39
C ILE A 141 -0.40 7.52 -4.07
N ARG A 142 -1.17 7.96 -5.07
CA ARG A 142 -2.56 8.44 -4.89
C ARG A 142 -3.45 7.36 -4.26
N GLN A 143 -3.31 6.12 -4.71
CA GLN A 143 -4.04 4.98 -4.14
C GLN A 143 -3.71 4.78 -2.65
N GLN A 144 -2.43 4.82 -2.27
CA GLN A 144 -2.04 4.68 -0.85
C GLN A 144 -2.59 5.85 -0.01
N HIS A 145 -2.48 7.09 -0.51
CA HIS A 145 -3.04 8.27 0.15
C HIS A 145 -4.55 8.16 0.37
N HIS A 146 -5.31 7.83 -0.68
CA HIS A 146 -6.76 7.69 -0.59
C HIS A 146 -7.19 6.64 0.45
N ILE A 147 -6.41 5.56 0.57
CA ILE A 147 -6.64 4.55 1.59
C ILE A 147 -6.34 5.15 2.97
N LEU A 148 -5.17 5.77 3.15
CA LEU A 148 -4.74 6.36 4.42
C LEU A 148 -5.65 7.48 4.93
N GLU A 149 -6.24 8.31 4.08
CA GLU A 149 -7.19 9.37 4.45
C GLU A 149 -8.34 8.84 5.33
N ARG A 150 -8.78 7.60 5.08
CA ARG A 150 -9.87 6.96 5.85
C ARG A 150 -9.44 6.50 7.24
N TYR A 151 -8.12 6.43 7.50
CA TYR A 151 -7.53 5.88 8.71
C TYR A 151 -6.62 6.87 9.46
N GLN A 152 -6.23 8.00 8.87
CA GLN A 152 -5.42 9.03 9.52
C GLN A 152 -6.27 10.01 10.35
N PRO A 153 -5.88 10.32 11.60
CA PRO A 153 -6.72 11.09 12.51
C PRO A 153 -6.69 12.60 12.21
N ALA A 154 -7.52 13.06 11.27
CA ALA A 154 -7.74 14.49 11.01
C ALA A 154 -9.20 14.94 11.24
N SER A 155 -10.17 14.02 11.10
CA SER A 155 -11.60 14.31 11.25
C SER A 155 -12.29 13.31 12.19
N LEU A 156 -13.39 13.77 12.82
CA LEU A 156 -14.24 12.98 13.71
C LEU A 156 -14.92 11.78 13.03
N THR A 157 -15.00 11.80 11.70
CA THR A 157 -15.56 10.71 10.88
C THR A 157 -14.52 9.65 10.50
N VAL A 158 -13.24 9.90 10.74
CA VAL A 158 -12.16 8.95 10.46
C VAL A 158 -12.26 7.77 11.42
N GLU A 159 -12.10 6.56 10.86
CA GLU A 159 -12.43 5.30 11.53
C GLU A 159 -11.82 5.14 12.94
N PRO A 160 -10.53 5.44 13.20
CA PRO A 160 -9.98 5.34 14.56
C PRO A 160 -10.59 6.34 15.56
N GLN A 161 -10.89 7.57 15.14
CA GLN A 161 -11.50 8.57 16.04
C GLN A 161 -12.95 8.19 16.36
N ALA A 162 -13.71 7.75 15.36
CA ALA A 162 -15.06 7.24 15.52
C ALA A 162 -15.10 6.03 16.48
N LEU A 163 -14.15 5.09 16.33
CA LEU A 163 -14.06 3.90 17.20
C LEU A 163 -13.68 4.24 18.64
N ARG A 164 -12.84 5.26 18.89
CA ARG A 164 -12.56 5.76 20.25
C ARG A 164 -13.81 6.30 20.94
N ARG A 165 -14.66 7.03 20.22
CA ARG A 165 -15.95 7.52 20.76
C ARG A 165 -16.91 6.39 21.06
N ILE A 166 -17.00 5.40 20.17
CA ILE A 166 -17.79 4.18 20.38
C ILE A 166 -17.33 3.48 21.67
N PHE A 167 -16.02 3.36 21.92
CA PHE A 167 -15.52 2.76 23.16
C PHE A 167 -15.91 3.55 24.41
N TYR A 168 -15.70 4.86 24.39
CA TYR A 168 -16.06 5.72 25.51
C TYR A 168 -17.56 5.59 25.84
N TRP A 169 -18.41 5.64 24.82
CA TRP A 169 -19.85 5.49 24.98
C TRP A 169 -20.24 4.10 25.50
N ILE A 170 -19.61 3.02 24.99
CA ILE A 170 -19.85 1.66 25.48
C ILE A 170 -19.51 1.56 26.98
N ASP A 171 -18.39 2.12 27.40
CA ASP A 171 -17.94 2.07 28.79
C ASP A 171 -18.90 2.82 29.72
N GLN A 172 -19.23 4.08 29.39
CA GLN A 172 -20.21 4.87 30.12
C GLN A 172 -21.58 4.20 30.22
N THR A 173 -22.09 3.69 29.10
CA THR A 173 -23.40 3.03 29.06
C THR A 173 -23.36 1.73 29.85
N SER A 174 -22.26 0.99 29.81
CA SER A 174 -22.08 -0.21 30.62
C SER A 174 -22.02 0.11 32.11
N GLN A 175 -21.47 1.26 32.52
CA GLN A 175 -21.46 1.71 33.92
C GLN A 175 -22.88 2.08 34.38
N LYS A 176 -23.63 2.84 33.56
CA LYS A 176 -25.05 3.16 33.84
C LYS A 176 -25.91 1.91 34.10
N PHE A 177 -25.69 0.82 33.34
CA PHE A 177 -26.38 -0.46 33.57
C PHE A 177 -25.91 -1.25 34.80
N ARG A 178 -24.78 -0.87 35.43
CA ARG A 178 -24.28 -1.48 36.68
C ARG A 178 -24.73 -0.72 37.92
N GLU A 179 -24.78 0.60 37.86
CA GLU A 179 -24.93 1.48 39.03
C GLU A 179 -26.34 1.52 39.63
N GLY A 180 -27.37 1.03 38.93
CA GLY A 180 -28.72 0.97 39.50
C GLY A 180 -29.83 0.64 38.48
N PRO A 181 -31.10 0.67 38.94
CA PRO A 181 -32.25 0.41 38.07
C PRO A 181 -32.36 1.49 36.98
N THR A 182 -32.32 1.08 35.72
CA THR A 182 -32.46 1.97 34.56
C THR A 182 -33.94 2.24 34.28
N THR A 183 -34.33 3.51 34.14
CA THR A 183 -35.70 3.90 33.78
C THR A 183 -35.93 3.82 32.27
N LYS A 184 -37.20 3.85 31.83
CA LYS A 184 -37.53 3.89 30.40
C LYS A 184 -36.98 5.14 29.71
N ASP A 185 -37.12 6.30 30.35
CA ASP A 185 -36.64 7.58 29.82
C ASP A 185 -35.12 7.59 29.67
N GLN A 186 -34.39 7.03 30.64
CA GLN A 186 -32.94 6.85 30.55
C GLN A 186 -32.56 5.94 29.39
N LEU A 187 -33.30 4.85 29.18
CA LEU A 187 -33.07 3.92 28.08
C LEU A 187 -33.33 4.59 26.71
N GLU A 188 -34.36 5.43 26.63
CA GLU A 188 -34.72 6.18 25.43
C GLU A 188 -33.66 7.25 25.11
N GLN A 189 -33.18 7.98 26.11
CA GLN A 189 -32.04 8.89 25.98
C GLN A 189 -30.79 8.17 25.47
N MET A 190 -30.43 7.03 26.08
CA MET A 190 -29.31 6.22 25.62
C MET A 190 -29.51 5.72 24.17
N SER A 191 -30.75 5.43 23.76
CA SER A 191 -31.06 5.06 22.38
C SER A 191 -30.87 6.22 21.41
N GLN A 192 -31.22 7.45 21.78
CA GLN A 192 -30.97 8.64 20.97
C GLN A 192 -29.46 8.93 20.86
N GLU A 193 -28.73 8.85 21.98
CA GLU A 193 -27.26 8.96 21.99
C GLU A 193 -26.60 7.91 21.08
N ALA A 194 -27.05 6.65 21.17
CA ALA A 194 -26.57 5.57 20.31
C ALA A 194 -26.84 5.86 18.82
N ALA A 195 -28.03 6.35 18.48
CA ALA A 195 -28.38 6.68 17.10
C ALA A 195 -27.52 7.83 16.54
N GLY A 196 -27.30 8.88 17.34
CA GLY A 196 -26.41 9.98 17.00
C GLY A 196 -24.97 9.50 16.76
N LEU A 197 -24.46 8.65 17.65
CA LEU A 197 -23.11 8.10 17.57
C LEU A 197 -22.93 7.16 16.37
N ILE A 198 -23.90 6.29 16.07
CA ILE A 198 -23.90 5.42 14.88
C ILE A 198 -23.86 6.26 13.60
N THR A 199 -24.61 7.36 13.56
CA THR A 199 -24.67 8.26 12.41
C THR A 199 -23.36 9.04 12.25
N GLN A 200 -22.85 9.65 13.32
CA GLN A 200 -21.58 10.39 13.31
C GLN A 200 -20.38 9.50 12.96
N ALA A 201 -20.40 8.23 13.37
CA ALA A 201 -19.36 7.25 13.04
C ALA A 201 -19.51 6.65 11.63
N GLY A 202 -20.48 7.10 10.83
CA GLY A 202 -20.71 6.62 9.47
C GLY A 202 -21.09 5.14 9.40
N LEU A 203 -21.69 4.59 10.47
CA LEU A 203 -22.06 3.18 10.55
C LEU A 203 -23.41 2.87 9.89
N THR A 204 -24.23 3.89 9.63
CA THR A 204 -25.58 3.77 9.06
C THR A 204 -25.58 3.30 7.60
N SER A 205 -24.65 3.81 6.78
CA SER A 205 -24.50 3.49 5.35
C SER A 205 -23.37 2.50 5.07
N ALA A 206 -22.92 1.75 6.07
CA ALA A 206 -21.75 0.91 5.93
C ALA A 206 -22.00 -0.32 5.04
N THR A 207 -21.19 -0.48 3.99
CA THR A 207 -21.16 -1.67 3.14
C THR A 207 -20.55 -2.88 3.87
N ASP A 208 -19.56 -2.62 4.73
CA ASP A 208 -18.86 -3.62 5.53
C ASP A 208 -19.77 -4.30 6.57
N GLU A 209 -19.83 -5.63 6.52
CA GLU A 209 -20.66 -6.46 7.40
C GLU A 209 -20.33 -6.26 8.88
N THR A 210 -19.06 -6.06 9.23
CA THR A 210 -18.65 -5.86 10.63
C THR A 210 -19.10 -4.50 11.17
N LYS A 211 -19.10 -3.45 10.34
CA LYS A 211 -19.68 -2.13 10.67
C LYS A 211 -21.20 -2.25 10.89
N ARG A 212 -21.90 -2.97 10.02
CA ARG A 212 -23.35 -3.23 10.18
C ARG A 212 -23.67 -4.00 11.46
N LYS A 213 -22.88 -5.04 11.77
CA LYS A 213 -23.01 -5.80 13.02
C LYS A 213 -22.76 -4.91 14.24
N LEU A 214 -21.74 -4.06 14.20
CA LEU A 214 -21.44 -3.08 15.26
C LEU A 214 -22.62 -2.13 15.48
N ALA A 215 -23.12 -1.50 14.42
CA ALA A 215 -24.30 -0.62 14.47
C ALA A 215 -25.52 -1.33 15.09
N THR A 216 -25.77 -2.57 14.66
CA THR A 216 -26.88 -3.38 15.16
C THR A 216 -26.75 -3.69 16.64
N MET A 217 -25.54 -4.03 17.11
CA MET A 217 -25.30 -4.33 18.53
C MET A 217 -25.44 -3.10 19.42
N LEU A 218 -24.90 -1.95 18.98
CA LEU A 218 -25.06 -0.66 19.66
C LEU A 218 -26.54 -0.27 19.76
N ALA A 219 -27.28 -0.31 18.65
CA ALA A 219 -28.69 0.05 18.62
C ALA A 219 -29.59 -0.92 19.41
N LYS A 220 -29.24 -2.21 19.47
CA LYS A 220 -29.99 -3.19 20.28
C LYS A 220 -29.63 -3.12 21.76
N ALA A 221 -28.47 -2.60 22.14
CA ALA A 221 -28.08 -2.51 23.55
C ALA A 221 -29.01 -1.58 24.36
N THR A 222 -29.59 -0.59 23.70
CA THR A 222 -30.44 0.45 24.31
C THR A 222 -31.93 0.24 24.02
N LYS A 223 -32.33 -0.96 23.60
CA LYS A 223 -33.74 -1.31 23.34
C LYS A 223 -34.26 -2.29 24.38
N LEU A 224 -35.58 -2.28 24.56
CA LEU A 224 -36.29 -3.29 25.34
C LEU A 224 -36.00 -4.69 24.80
N ASP A 225 -36.07 -5.69 25.69
CA ASP A 225 -35.94 -7.10 25.30
C ASP A 225 -37.14 -7.56 24.46
N SER A 226 -37.10 -8.81 23.95
CA SER A 226 -38.20 -9.39 23.17
C SER A 226 -39.53 -9.46 23.93
N LEU A 227 -39.49 -9.38 25.26
CA LEU A 227 -40.64 -9.37 26.15
C LEU A 227 -41.02 -7.94 26.58
N LYS A 228 -40.48 -6.91 25.91
CA LYS A 228 -40.71 -5.48 26.16
C LYS A 228 -40.28 -5.01 27.56
N ARG A 229 -39.29 -5.67 28.17
CA ARG A 229 -38.74 -5.33 29.49
C ARG A 229 -37.38 -4.66 29.38
N ILE A 230 -37.01 -3.90 30.41
CA ILE A 230 -35.64 -3.39 30.58
C ILE A 230 -34.80 -4.54 31.14
N ASN A 231 -33.80 -4.98 30.39
CA ASN A 231 -32.90 -6.06 30.79
C ASN A 231 -31.44 -5.60 30.75
N PRO A 232 -30.91 -5.03 31.85
CA PRO A 232 -29.54 -4.53 31.91
C PRO A 232 -28.49 -5.60 31.59
N MET A 233 -28.75 -6.87 31.92
CA MET A 233 -27.81 -7.96 31.64
C MET A 233 -27.67 -8.21 30.13
N VAL A 234 -28.80 -8.30 29.41
CA VAL A 234 -28.80 -8.46 27.94
C VAL A 234 -28.17 -7.25 27.26
N SER A 235 -28.48 -6.04 27.72
CA SER A 235 -27.88 -4.80 27.22
C SER A 235 -26.35 -4.81 27.40
N ARG A 236 -25.85 -5.19 28.57
CA ARG A 236 -24.40 -5.31 28.83
C ARG A 236 -23.72 -6.36 27.94
N ILE A 237 -24.36 -7.50 27.68
CA ILE A 237 -23.82 -8.52 26.76
C ILE A 237 -23.72 -7.96 25.33
N ARG A 238 -24.73 -7.21 24.87
CA ARG A 238 -24.71 -6.55 23.55
C ARG A 238 -23.63 -5.48 23.47
N LEU A 239 -23.47 -4.66 24.51
CA LEU A 239 -22.39 -3.67 24.61
C LEU A 239 -21.00 -4.31 24.58
N ARG A 240 -20.79 -5.42 25.30
CA ARG A 240 -19.53 -6.18 25.24
C ARG A 240 -19.27 -6.76 23.85
N SER A 241 -20.30 -7.25 23.19
CA SER A 241 -20.18 -7.77 21.82
C SER A 241 -19.82 -6.64 20.83
N ALA A 242 -20.42 -5.46 21.00
CA ALA A 242 -20.03 -4.25 20.27
C ALA A 242 -18.58 -3.83 20.57
N PHE A 243 -18.14 -3.91 21.83
CA PHE A 243 -16.77 -3.60 22.24
C PHE A 243 -15.74 -4.50 21.53
N LEU A 244 -16.01 -5.80 21.47
CA LEU A 244 -15.13 -6.75 20.78
C LEU A 244 -15.08 -6.47 19.26
N ALA A 245 -16.21 -6.16 18.64
CA ALA A 245 -16.25 -5.77 17.23
C ALA A 245 -15.49 -4.46 16.96
N ALA A 246 -15.65 -3.45 17.82
CA ALA A 246 -14.93 -2.19 17.72
C ALA A 246 -13.41 -2.37 17.91
N THR A 247 -12.99 -3.21 18.87
CA THR A 247 -11.57 -3.59 19.08
C THR A 247 -10.96 -4.20 17.84
N ARG A 248 -11.66 -5.15 17.21
CA ARG A 248 -11.20 -5.76 15.96
C ARG A 248 -10.99 -4.72 14.88
N ARG A 249 -11.95 -3.81 14.69
CA ARG A 249 -11.80 -2.74 13.69
C ARG A 249 -10.64 -1.79 13.98
N ILE A 250 -10.37 -1.45 15.24
CA ILE A 250 -9.20 -0.62 15.58
C ILE A 250 -7.89 -1.31 15.21
N VAL A 251 -7.78 -2.61 15.52
CA VAL A 251 -6.58 -3.38 15.16
C VAL A 251 -6.44 -3.44 13.64
N THR A 252 -7.51 -3.73 12.90
CA THR A 252 -7.49 -3.71 11.43
C THR A 252 -7.12 -2.34 10.88
N ALA A 253 -7.72 -1.26 11.38
CA ALA A 253 -7.42 0.11 10.97
C ALA A 253 -5.94 0.46 11.21
N GLU A 254 -5.36 0.04 12.33
CA GLU A 254 -3.95 0.26 12.63
C GLU A 254 -3.03 -0.56 11.72
N LEU A 255 -3.37 -1.82 11.43
CA LEU A 255 -2.61 -2.66 10.49
C LEU A 255 -2.64 -2.09 9.07
N VAL A 256 -3.82 -1.62 8.62
CA VAL A 256 -3.97 -0.91 7.35
C VAL A 256 -3.11 0.36 7.37
N ARG A 257 -3.24 1.21 8.41
CA ARG A 257 -2.44 2.43 8.53
C ARG A 257 -0.94 2.14 8.42
N ARG A 258 -0.42 1.16 9.16
CA ARG A 258 1.00 0.79 9.12
C ARG A 258 1.46 0.33 7.74
N LYS A 259 0.74 -0.62 7.13
CA LYS A 259 1.08 -1.18 5.82
C LYS A 259 1.10 -0.09 4.74
N PHE A 260 0.02 0.68 4.65
CA PHE A 260 -0.12 1.67 3.59
C PHE A 260 0.78 2.89 3.80
N SER A 261 1.12 3.23 5.06
CA SER A 261 2.17 4.22 5.36
C SER A 261 3.55 3.74 4.92
N ALA A 262 3.94 2.50 5.21
CA ALA A 262 5.23 1.95 4.79
C ALA A 262 5.35 1.90 3.26
N ASN A 263 4.31 1.44 2.56
CA ASN A 263 4.27 1.47 1.09
C ASN A 263 4.42 2.89 0.54
N LEU A 264 3.73 3.86 1.14
CA LEU A 264 3.81 5.25 0.71
C LEU A 264 5.23 5.82 0.88
N GLU A 265 5.89 5.54 2.00
CA GLU A 265 7.28 5.96 2.24
C GLU A 265 8.22 5.44 1.14
N VAL A 266 8.11 4.16 0.78
CA VAL A 266 8.92 3.55 -0.29
C VAL A 266 8.63 4.18 -1.65
N LEU A 267 7.36 4.38 -1.99
CA LEU A 267 6.98 4.97 -3.29
C LEU A 267 7.44 6.43 -3.41
N VAL A 268 7.31 7.22 -2.34
CA VAL A 268 7.79 8.61 -2.32
C VAL A 268 9.31 8.65 -2.41
N ALA A 269 10.02 7.78 -1.70
CA ALA A 269 11.48 7.70 -1.82
C ALA A 269 11.90 7.36 -3.26
N GLU A 270 11.30 6.34 -3.88
CA GLU A 270 11.57 5.97 -5.28
C GLU A 270 11.32 7.14 -6.25
N ARG A 271 10.25 7.92 -6.01
CA ARG A 271 9.92 9.12 -6.79
C ARG A 271 11.02 10.16 -6.70
N GLU A 272 11.41 10.53 -5.50
CA GLU A 272 12.37 11.61 -5.28
C GLU A 272 13.77 11.21 -5.76
N PHE A 273 14.21 9.97 -5.53
CA PHE A 273 15.48 9.48 -6.08
C PHE A 273 15.47 9.43 -7.61
N THR A 274 14.37 8.99 -8.21
CA THR A 274 14.24 8.96 -9.68
C THR A 274 14.31 10.38 -10.25
N ARG A 275 13.53 11.32 -9.72
CA ARG A 275 13.54 12.73 -10.15
C ARG A 275 14.91 13.38 -9.97
N TYR A 276 15.55 13.16 -8.82
CA TYR A 276 16.90 13.65 -8.56
C TYR A 276 17.90 13.14 -9.61
N ASN A 277 17.88 11.85 -9.93
CA ASN A 277 18.78 11.25 -10.91
C ASN A 277 18.53 11.76 -12.33
N LEU A 278 17.25 11.93 -12.73
CA LEU A 278 16.90 12.47 -14.05
C LEU A 278 17.36 13.93 -14.18
N LYS A 279 17.08 14.77 -13.18
CA LYS A 279 17.50 16.17 -13.15
C LYS A 279 19.02 16.30 -13.18
N ARG A 280 19.72 15.55 -12.32
CA ARG A 280 21.18 15.54 -12.29
C ARG A 280 21.77 15.12 -13.62
N THR A 281 21.18 14.11 -14.26
CA THR A 281 21.60 13.69 -15.61
C THR A 281 21.41 14.82 -16.61
N HIS A 282 20.25 15.47 -16.63
CA HIS A 282 19.98 16.60 -17.51
C HIS A 282 21.01 17.73 -17.31
N ASP A 283 21.30 18.11 -16.06
CA ASP A 283 22.27 19.16 -15.74
C ASP A 283 23.69 18.78 -16.20
N GLU A 284 24.12 17.53 -15.96
CA GLU A 284 25.44 17.03 -16.39
C GLU A 284 25.56 16.95 -17.93
N LEU A 285 24.50 16.54 -18.64
CA LEU A 285 24.47 16.53 -20.11
C LEU A 285 24.46 17.95 -20.68
N SER A 286 23.75 18.89 -20.05
CA SER A 286 23.72 20.30 -20.45
C SER A 286 25.07 20.98 -20.27
N ALA A 287 25.82 20.64 -19.22
CA ALA A 287 27.21 21.07 -19.05
C ALA A 287 28.11 20.55 -20.19
N ILE A 288 27.98 19.25 -20.53
CA ILE A 288 28.72 18.67 -21.66
C ILE A 288 28.35 19.36 -22.99
N LEU A 289 27.07 19.66 -23.22
CA LEU A 289 26.64 20.39 -24.42
C LEU A 289 27.24 21.80 -24.49
N HIS A 290 27.38 22.48 -23.35
CA HIS A 290 28.02 23.77 -23.28
C HIS A 290 29.51 23.68 -23.64
N GLU A 291 30.23 22.71 -23.08
CA GLU A 291 31.64 22.43 -23.41
C GLU A 291 31.83 22.13 -24.91
N LEU A 292 30.93 21.36 -25.52
CA LEU A 292 30.98 21.05 -26.96
C LEU A 292 30.65 22.24 -27.87
N ARG A 293 29.95 23.26 -27.36
CA ARG A 293 29.56 24.47 -28.13
C ARG A 293 30.59 25.60 -28.05
N GLN A 294 31.53 25.56 -27.11
CA GLN A 294 32.54 26.61 -27.03
C GLN A 294 33.43 26.57 -28.28
N PRO A 295 33.63 27.70 -28.98
CA PRO A 295 34.59 27.75 -30.07
C PRO A 295 35.96 27.45 -29.48
N PRO A 296 36.73 26.50 -30.06
CA PRO A 296 38.06 26.23 -29.56
C PRO A 296 38.88 27.51 -29.74
N GLN A 297 39.42 28.05 -28.63
CA GLN A 297 40.21 29.28 -28.64
C GLN A 297 41.48 29.16 -29.50
N ASP A 298 41.89 27.93 -29.83
CA ASP A 298 42.83 27.61 -30.88
C ASP A 298 42.24 26.55 -31.83
N SER A 299 42.26 26.85 -33.13
CA SER A 299 41.61 26.14 -34.24
C SER A 299 42.10 24.70 -34.55
N SER A 300 42.61 23.97 -33.57
CA SER A 300 42.77 22.53 -33.65
C SER A 300 41.86 21.87 -32.62
N GLN A 301 40.68 21.47 -33.09
CA GLN A 301 39.89 20.31 -32.65
C GLN A 301 39.97 19.94 -31.15
N VAL A 302 38.83 19.88 -30.44
CA VAL A 302 38.70 19.16 -29.15
C VAL A 302 39.61 17.94 -29.18
N SER A 303 40.64 17.94 -28.33
CA SER A 303 41.76 17.02 -28.48
C SER A 303 41.24 15.58 -28.35
N GLY A 304 41.85 14.63 -29.06
CA GLY A 304 41.46 13.20 -28.97
C GLY A 304 41.29 12.68 -27.52
N PRO A 305 42.15 13.04 -26.56
CA PRO A 305 42.00 12.72 -25.13
C PRO A 305 40.72 13.29 -24.50
N ASP A 306 40.35 14.54 -24.82
CA ASP A 306 39.15 15.19 -24.26
C ASP A 306 37.87 14.49 -24.72
N ARG A 307 37.85 13.98 -25.96
CA ARG A 307 36.71 13.20 -26.49
C ARG A 307 36.53 11.86 -25.78
N GLN A 308 37.63 11.18 -25.46
CA GLN A 308 37.59 9.92 -24.71
C GLN A 308 37.15 10.14 -23.26
N VAL A 309 37.60 11.23 -22.63
CA VAL A 309 37.16 11.63 -21.29
C VAL A 309 35.65 11.94 -21.28
N LEU A 310 35.16 12.72 -22.25
CA LEU A 310 33.73 13.00 -22.41
C LEU A 310 32.90 11.74 -22.66
N ALA A 311 33.36 10.85 -23.54
CA ALA A 311 32.68 9.59 -23.79
C ALA A 311 32.62 8.71 -22.53
N SER A 312 33.68 8.71 -21.71
CA SER A 312 33.73 7.98 -20.44
C SER A 312 32.75 8.56 -19.42
N LYS A 313 32.71 9.88 -19.28
CA LYS A 313 31.74 10.58 -18.42
C LYS A 313 30.29 10.28 -18.83
N ILE A 314 29.99 10.27 -20.13
CA ILE A 314 28.65 9.90 -20.64
C ILE A 314 28.30 8.44 -20.29
N ARG A 315 29.27 7.52 -20.37
CA ARG A 315 29.05 6.13 -19.95
C ARG A 315 28.75 6.02 -18.47
N GLU A 316 29.48 6.75 -17.63
CA GLU A 316 29.24 6.81 -16.20
C GLU A 316 27.85 7.35 -15.90
N ILE A 317 27.44 8.46 -16.52
CA ILE A 317 26.09 9.03 -16.39
C ILE A 317 25.01 8.00 -16.71
N ALA A 318 25.14 7.32 -17.86
CA ALA A 318 24.16 6.32 -18.29
C ALA A 318 24.13 5.09 -17.36
N GLN A 319 25.28 4.69 -16.81
CA GLN A 319 25.37 3.54 -15.92
C GLN A 319 24.87 3.84 -14.50
N TYR A 320 25.20 5.01 -13.93
CA TYR A 320 24.88 5.35 -12.55
C TYR A 320 23.49 5.97 -12.40
N TYR A 321 23.12 6.92 -13.25
CA TYR A 321 21.88 7.67 -13.07
C TYR A 321 20.72 7.11 -13.90
N LEU A 322 20.94 6.79 -15.19
CA LEU A 322 19.86 6.33 -16.07
C LEU A 322 19.49 4.85 -15.91
N SER A 323 20.29 4.07 -15.17
CA SER A 323 19.93 2.69 -14.82
C SER A 323 19.01 2.58 -13.60
N PHE A 324 18.87 3.68 -12.85
CA PHE A 324 18.09 3.74 -11.62
C PHE A 324 16.56 3.76 -11.87
N PRO A 325 16.01 4.58 -12.78
CA PRO A 325 14.56 4.63 -13.01
C PRO A 325 14.03 3.30 -13.54
N ARG A 326 13.14 2.67 -12.78
CA ARG A 326 12.63 1.30 -13.03
C ARG A 326 11.13 1.22 -13.27
N VAL A 327 10.40 2.28 -12.95
CA VAL A 327 8.94 2.32 -12.93
C VAL A 327 8.39 3.41 -13.84
N ALA A 328 7.15 3.24 -14.28
CA ALA A 328 6.45 4.27 -15.03
C ALA A 328 6.18 5.50 -14.15
N PRO A 329 6.20 6.72 -14.73
CA PRO A 329 6.41 7.03 -16.16
C PRO A 329 7.88 7.16 -16.58
N TYR A 330 8.83 7.02 -15.65
CA TYR A 330 10.24 7.37 -15.86
C TYR A 330 11.07 6.30 -16.59
N LEU A 331 10.58 5.05 -16.65
CA LEU A 331 11.29 3.92 -17.26
C LEU A 331 11.59 4.14 -18.75
N ILE A 332 10.60 4.52 -19.56
CA ILE A 332 10.80 4.68 -21.01
C ILE A 332 11.74 5.86 -21.32
N PRO A 333 11.53 7.07 -20.77
CA PRO A 333 12.43 8.20 -20.98
C PRO A 333 13.89 7.91 -20.60
N SER A 334 14.12 7.25 -19.47
CA SER A 334 15.48 6.92 -19.03
C SER A 334 16.18 5.94 -19.97
N ARG A 335 15.44 4.93 -20.47
CA ARG A 335 15.96 3.94 -21.43
C ARG A 335 16.27 4.56 -22.77
N LEU A 336 15.38 5.40 -23.30
CA LEU A 336 15.60 6.11 -24.56
C LEU A 336 16.83 7.02 -24.48
N ALA A 337 16.93 7.83 -23.42
CA ALA A 337 18.09 8.69 -23.20
C ALA A 337 19.38 7.87 -23.11
N ALA A 338 19.38 6.75 -22.38
CA ALA A 338 20.55 5.88 -22.28
C ALA A 338 20.97 5.31 -23.65
N ILE A 339 20.02 4.88 -24.49
CA ILE A 339 20.35 4.34 -25.82
C ILE A 339 20.93 5.44 -26.72
N PHE A 340 20.40 6.67 -26.70
CA PHE A 340 21.00 7.78 -27.46
C PHE A 340 22.43 8.09 -27.04
N LEU A 341 22.75 7.92 -25.75
CA LEU A 341 24.06 8.24 -25.20
C LEU A 341 25.09 7.12 -25.43
N VAL A 342 24.74 5.87 -25.09
CA VAL A 342 25.68 4.74 -25.04
C VAL A 342 25.29 3.55 -25.92
N GLY A 343 24.16 3.61 -26.60
CA GLY A 343 23.64 2.54 -27.44
C GLY A 343 23.00 1.42 -26.64
N CYS A 344 22.51 0.40 -27.34
CA CYS A 344 21.94 -0.79 -26.73
C CYS A 344 22.90 -1.98 -26.83
N LYS A 345 23.31 -2.54 -25.68
CA LYS A 345 24.07 -3.79 -25.64
C LYS A 345 23.21 -4.94 -26.16
N GLU A 346 23.81 -5.85 -26.94
CA GLU A 346 23.10 -7.00 -27.52
C GLU A 346 22.30 -7.80 -26.48
N SER A 347 22.89 -8.01 -25.31
CA SER A 347 22.26 -8.72 -24.19
C SER A 347 21.01 -8.04 -23.61
N LYS A 348 20.75 -6.77 -23.95
CA LYS A 348 19.61 -5.98 -23.46
C LYS A 348 18.66 -5.53 -24.59
N LYS A 349 18.95 -5.86 -25.86
CA LYS A 349 18.13 -5.43 -27.00
C LYS A 349 16.70 -5.91 -26.90
N GLU A 350 16.50 -7.20 -26.58
CA GLU A 350 15.16 -7.77 -26.49
C GLU A 350 14.34 -7.14 -25.36
N LEU A 351 14.92 -7.00 -24.16
CA LEU A 351 14.25 -6.30 -23.06
C LEU A 351 13.90 -4.86 -23.42
N ASN A 352 14.83 -4.11 -24.01
CA ASN A 352 14.57 -2.73 -24.42
C ASN A 352 13.53 -2.65 -25.55
N ARG A 353 13.46 -3.65 -26.45
CA ARG A 353 12.42 -3.74 -27.48
C ARG A 353 11.04 -3.92 -26.86
N GLN A 354 10.94 -4.76 -25.83
CA GLN A 354 9.69 -4.95 -25.09
C GLN A 354 9.26 -3.69 -24.31
N VAL A 355 10.22 -2.95 -23.73
CA VAL A 355 9.94 -1.71 -22.98
C VAL A 355 9.50 -0.56 -23.90
N LEU A 356 10.18 -0.38 -25.04
CA LEU A 356 9.97 0.76 -25.94
C LEU A 356 8.90 0.52 -27.01
N GLY A 357 8.59 -0.75 -27.28
CA GLY A 357 7.82 -1.15 -28.46
C GLY A 357 8.71 -1.29 -29.71
N GLU A 358 8.33 -2.21 -30.60
CA GLU A 358 9.13 -2.63 -31.74
C GLU A 358 9.50 -1.48 -32.69
N GLY A 359 8.54 -0.61 -33.03
CA GLY A 359 8.77 0.51 -33.94
C GLY A 359 9.83 1.50 -33.44
N ILE A 360 9.70 1.96 -32.18
CA ILE A 360 10.65 2.91 -31.58
C ILE A 360 12.00 2.23 -31.35
N ALA A 361 12.01 0.97 -30.91
CA ALA A 361 13.23 0.24 -30.65
C ALA A 361 14.11 0.09 -31.90
N GLU A 362 13.53 -0.34 -33.03
CA GLU A 362 14.29 -0.51 -34.28
C GLU A 362 14.84 0.81 -34.82
N GLU A 363 14.04 1.89 -34.74
CA GLU A 363 14.50 3.23 -35.11
C GLU A 363 15.72 3.64 -34.27
N VAL A 364 15.62 3.57 -32.95
CA VAL A 364 16.68 4.06 -32.05
C VAL A 364 17.91 3.14 -32.06
N PHE A 365 17.74 1.81 -32.22
CA PHE A 365 18.86 0.87 -32.31
C PHE A 365 19.69 1.02 -33.58
N SER A 366 19.10 1.52 -34.66
CA SER A 366 19.81 1.79 -35.92
C SER A 366 20.77 3.00 -35.82
N LEU A 367 20.58 3.85 -34.81
CA LEU A 367 21.29 5.12 -34.68
C LEU A 367 22.60 4.93 -33.92
N MET A 368 23.63 5.66 -34.36
CA MET A 368 24.92 5.67 -33.67
C MET A 368 24.83 6.46 -32.36
N PRO A 369 25.29 5.92 -31.23
CA PRO A 369 25.20 6.61 -29.95
C PRO A 369 26.22 7.75 -29.83
N ALA A 370 25.93 8.72 -28.96
CA ALA A 370 26.77 9.90 -28.74
C ALA A 370 28.23 9.53 -28.46
N THR A 371 28.46 8.54 -27.60
CA THR A 371 29.81 8.07 -27.24
C THR A 371 30.62 7.58 -28.45
N SER A 372 30.02 6.80 -29.36
CA SER A 372 30.70 6.35 -30.58
C SER A 372 30.93 7.47 -31.59
N LEU A 373 30.02 8.46 -31.64
CA LEU A 373 30.19 9.64 -32.48
C LEU A 373 31.35 10.53 -31.98
N LEU A 374 31.49 10.71 -30.67
CA LEU A 374 32.61 11.43 -30.06
C LEU A 374 33.96 10.75 -30.37
N GLU A 375 34.02 9.41 -30.28
CA GLU A 375 35.22 8.64 -30.61
C GLU A 375 35.62 8.76 -32.09
N LYS A 376 34.63 8.84 -32.99
CA LYS A 376 34.85 9.07 -34.42
C LYS A 376 35.13 10.54 -34.77
N GLY A 377 34.95 11.45 -33.82
CA GLY A 377 35.14 12.89 -34.02
C GLY A 377 33.98 13.63 -34.65
N ASP A 378 32.79 13.01 -34.76
CA ASP A 378 31.57 13.70 -35.20
C ASP A 378 30.91 14.43 -34.03
N ILE A 379 31.51 15.57 -33.66
CA ILE A 379 31.08 16.37 -32.51
C ILE A 379 29.67 16.95 -32.70
N LYS A 380 29.31 17.31 -33.93
CA LYS A 380 28.03 17.94 -34.24
C LYS A 380 26.87 16.97 -34.03
N GLU A 381 26.99 15.76 -34.56
CA GLU A 381 25.96 14.73 -34.38
C GLU A 381 25.96 14.19 -32.95
N ALA A 382 27.12 14.03 -32.30
CA ALA A 382 27.18 13.69 -30.88
C ALA A 382 26.43 14.70 -30.00
N GLY A 383 26.64 16.00 -30.24
CA GLY A 383 25.92 17.07 -29.54
C GLY A 383 24.41 17.02 -29.77
N ARG A 384 23.94 16.64 -30.97
CA ARG A 384 22.50 16.43 -31.21
C ARG A 384 21.94 15.28 -30.39
N ARG A 385 22.63 14.15 -30.31
CA ARG A 385 22.21 12.98 -29.50
C ARG A 385 22.13 13.31 -28.02
N ILE A 386 23.14 14.02 -27.51
CA ILE A 386 23.15 14.48 -26.12
C ILE A 386 22.00 15.46 -25.87
N SER A 387 21.72 16.35 -26.82
CA SER A 387 20.58 17.28 -26.73
C SER A 387 19.25 16.55 -26.70
N TRP A 388 19.03 15.54 -27.55
CA TRP A 388 17.79 14.75 -27.54
C TRP A 388 17.62 14.00 -26.22
N ALA A 389 18.67 13.34 -25.74
CA ALA A 389 18.65 12.67 -24.44
C ALA A 389 18.33 13.66 -23.32
N SER A 390 18.96 14.84 -23.31
CA SER A 390 18.73 15.88 -22.31
C SER A 390 17.28 16.39 -22.32
N SER A 391 16.70 16.65 -23.50
CA SER A 391 15.32 17.13 -23.64
C SER A 391 14.28 16.09 -23.20
N ILE A 392 14.47 14.81 -23.54
CA ILE A 392 13.59 13.71 -23.08
C ILE A 392 13.54 13.64 -21.55
N LEU A 393 14.68 13.81 -20.89
CA LEU A 393 14.78 13.75 -19.43
C LEU A 393 14.18 14.99 -18.76
N GLU A 394 14.34 16.17 -19.38
CA GLU A 394 13.72 17.42 -18.93
C GLU A 394 12.19 17.35 -18.96
N GLU A 395 11.64 16.85 -20.07
CA GLU A 395 10.19 16.67 -20.26
C GLU A 395 9.62 15.67 -19.24
N ALA A 396 10.26 14.50 -19.11
CA ALA A 396 9.85 13.49 -18.12
C ALA A 396 9.91 14.00 -16.67
N SER A 397 10.81 14.96 -16.39
CA SER A 397 10.90 15.60 -15.07
C SER A 397 9.81 16.66 -14.86
N ARG A 398 9.37 17.36 -15.91
CA ARG A 398 8.38 18.45 -15.85
C ARG A 398 6.92 17.99 -15.83
N GLU A 399 6.53 17.03 -16.67
CA GLU A 399 5.13 16.59 -16.79
C GLU A 399 4.55 16.06 -15.46
N ASN A 400 5.41 15.59 -14.57
CA ASN A 400 5.02 15.03 -13.28
C ASN A 400 4.98 16.05 -12.12
N ASP A 401 5.45 17.29 -12.33
CA ASP A 401 5.30 18.37 -11.35
C ASP A 401 3.90 19.00 -11.39
N ALA A 402 3.23 18.97 -12.54
CA ALA A 402 1.91 19.56 -12.74
C ALA A 402 0.77 18.82 -12.00
N ILE A 403 1.01 17.58 -11.56
CA ILE A 403 -0.01 16.73 -10.90
C ILE A 403 -0.12 17.03 -9.39
N PHE A 404 0.77 17.86 -8.83
CA PHE A 404 0.81 18.20 -7.41
C PHE A 404 0.70 19.71 -7.14
N VAL A 405 -0.12 20.44 -7.92
CA VAL A 405 -0.75 21.63 -7.35
C VAL A 405 -1.89 21.13 -6.46
N PRO A 406 -1.82 21.29 -5.13
CA PRO A 406 -3.02 21.15 -4.32
C PRO A 406 -3.99 22.20 -4.84
N THR A 407 -5.09 21.80 -5.47
CA THR A 407 -6.22 22.70 -5.58
C THR A 407 -6.65 22.99 -4.16
N ASP A 408 -6.20 24.14 -3.66
CA ASP A 408 -6.56 24.67 -2.38
C ASP A 408 -8.08 24.72 -2.23
N ILE A 409 -8.46 24.34 -1.01
CA ILE A 409 -9.69 24.66 -0.31
C ILE A 409 -10.14 26.10 -0.67
N GLY A 410 -11.29 26.23 -1.32
CA GLY A 410 -11.81 27.53 -1.74
C GLY A 410 -13.29 27.50 -2.14
N GLY A 411 -14.15 27.39 -1.13
CA GLY A 411 -15.57 27.78 -1.05
C GLY A 411 -16.44 27.97 -2.30
N CYS A 412 -17.52 27.19 -2.36
CA CYS A 412 -18.88 27.70 -2.47
C CYS A 412 -19.80 26.87 -1.56
#